data_AF-A0A317UZ35-F1
#
_entry.id   AF-A0A317UZ35-F1
#
_cell.length_a   1.000
_cell.length_b   1.000
_cell.length_c   1.000
_cell.angle_alpha   90.00
_cell.angle_beta   90.00
_cell.angle_gamma   90.00
#
_symmetry.space_group_name_H-M   'P 1'
#
loop_
_entity.id
_entity.type
_entity.pdbx_description
1 polymer ?
#
loop_
_entity_poly.entity_id
_entity_poly.type
_entity_poly.pdbx_seq_one_letter_code
_entity_poly.pdbx_strand_id
1 'polypeptide(L)'
;MARVSVRRIYFGDWVTDFLQHILSQDAPSTLILVCSTRELFLEQLLAASYMQPTEAVKRHRILAKTIGLLSKSRRIKLIFCPTLEHLRAYLSVMKSPENIQNVSDKEGQTKRPLVAILNPLALHMSTSEFSAQGLSRTFALAVEVSSRAQMDLVLCECRDAADPADSGRGEVLWYTQVPLLNGSVRIGEESTSFRRGVPVKRVVERWFDFNENEHPVTDTIDI
;
A
#
# COMPACT_ATOMS: atom_id res chain seq x y z
N MET A 1 10.05 27.40 -4.30
CA MET A 1 8.97 26.69 -3.57
C MET A 1 9.40 25.24 -3.40
N ALA A 2 9.41 24.71 -2.17
CA ALA A 2 9.66 23.29 -1.96
C ALA A 2 8.46 22.48 -2.47
N ARG A 3 8.69 21.42 -3.25
CA ARG A 3 7.63 20.51 -3.72
C ARG A 3 6.88 19.94 -2.51
N VAL A 4 5.56 19.76 -2.57
CA VAL A 4 4.78 19.10 -1.50
C VAL A 4 4.91 17.58 -1.66
N SER A 5 5.09 16.83 -0.56
CA SER A 5 5.17 15.35 -0.63
C SER A 5 3.83 14.78 -1.02
N VAL A 6 3.83 13.84 -1.97
CA VAL A 6 2.61 13.18 -2.44
C VAL A 6 2.26 12.02 -1.50
N ARG A 7 0.98 11.89 -1.15
CA ARG A 7 0.46 10.84 -0.26
C ARG A 7 -0.76 10.24 -0.93
N ARG A 8 -0.61 9.10 -1.59
CA ARG A 8 -1.67 8.53 -2.43
C ARG A 8 -1.93 7.07 -2.12
N ILE A 9 -3.08 6.60 -2.57
CA ILE A 9 -3.46 5.20 -2.58
C ILE A 9 -3.41 4.71 -4.02
N TYR A 10 -2.79 3.55 -4.22
CA TYR A 10 -2.83 2.83 -5.48
C TYR A 10 -3.86 1.70 -5.37
N PHE A 11 -4.73 1.62 -6.37
CA PHE A 11 -5.73 0.57 -6.48
C PHE A 11 -5.27 -0.46 -7.51
N GLY A 12 -4.96 -1.65 -7.04
CA GLY A 12 -4.63 -2.79 -7.89
C GLY A 12 -5.04 -4.08 -7.20
N ASP A 13 -5.58 -5.01 -7.98
CA ASP A 13 -6.08 -6.28 -7.46
C ASP A 13 -4.94 -7.13 -6.89
N TRP A 14 -3.83 -7.23 -7.62
CA TRP A 14 -2.76 -8.17 -7.30
C TRP A 14 -1.45 -7.48 -6.94
N VAL A 15 -0.62 -8.21 -6.18
CA VAL A 15 0.74 -7.76 -5.83
C VAL A 15 1.60 -7.49 -7.07
N THR A 16 1.37 -8.21 -8.18
CA THR A 16 2.05 -7.97 -9.45
C THR A 16 1.68 -6.60 -10.04
N ASP A 17 0.42 -6.19 -10.00
CA ASP A 17 0.00 -4.88 -10.52
C ASP A 17 0.66 -3.75 -9.72
N PHE A 18 0.71 -3.89 -8.40
CA PHE A 18 1.40 -2.95 -7.53
C PHE A 18 2.90 -2.87 -7.83
N LEU A 19 3.60 -4.00 -7.92
CA LEU A 19 5.03 -4.02 -8.26
C LEU A 19 5.29 -3.42 -9.64
N GLN A 20 4.43 -3.69 -10.62
CA GLN A 20 4.52 -3.11 -11.95
C GLN A 20 4.33 -1.59 -11.91
N HIS A 21 3.38 -1.08 -11.13
CA HIS A 21 3.21 0.35 -10.88
C HIS A 21 4.48 0.96 -10.29
N ILE A 22 5.04 0.37 -9.23
CA ILE A 22 6.26 0.85 -8.58
C ILE A 22 7.46 0.86 -9.54
N LEU A 23 7.63 -0.19 -10.35
CA LEU A 23 8.68 -0.28 -11.37
C LEU A 23 8.50 0.73 -12.51
N SER A 24 7.28 1.18 -12.77
CA SER A 24 7.00 2.23 -13.75
C SER A 24 7.39 3.62 -13.25
N GLN A 25 7.32 3.85 -11.93
CA GLN A 25 7.75 5.10 -11.30
C GLN A 25 9.27 5.30 -11.48
N ASP A 26 9.68 6.54 -11.72
CA ASP A 26 11.11 6.89 -11.80
C ASP A 26 11.57 7.60 -10.53
N ALA A 27 11.45 6.90 -9.41
CA ALA A 27 11.99 7.34 -8.13
C ALA A 27 13.49 6.98 -8.03
N PRO A 28 14.33 7.84 -7.42
CA PRO A 28 15.77 7.61 -7.29
C PRO A 28 16.09 6.49 -6.30
N SER A 29 15.22 6.25 -5.31
CA SER A 29 15.22 5.08 -4.43
C SER A 29 13.80 4.78 -4.03
N THR A 30 13.47 3.50 -3.90
CA THR A 30 12.17 3.05 -3.40
C THR A 30 12.36 2.09 -2.24
N LEU A 31 11.58 2.27 -1.19
CA LEU A 31 11.45 1.33 -0.08
C LEU A 31 10.02 0.78 -0.10
N ILE A 32 9.86 -0.53 -0.08
CA ILE A 32 8.56 -1.20 0.05
C ILE A 32 8.52 -1.91 1.40
N LEU A 33 7.60 -1.49 2.25
CA LEU A 33 7.22 -2.15 3.48
C LEU A 33 6.09 -3.13 3.16
N VAL A 34 6.40 -4.42 3.20
CA VAL A 34 5.46 -5.51 2.93
C VAL A 34 4.87 -5.95 4.26
N CYS A 35 3.59 -5.70 4.47
CA CYS A 35 2.89 -6.05 5.71
C CYS A 35 2.49 -7.54 5.76
N SER A 36 3.50 -8.41 5.64
CA SER A 36 3.39 -9.87 5.65
C SER A 36 4.76 -10.49 6.00
N THR A 37 4.81 -11.82 6.11
CA THR A 37 6.09 -12.55 6.11
C THR A 37 6.65 -12.64 4.69
N ARG A 38 7.93 -12.99 4.59
CA ARG A 38 8.58 -13.20 3.28
C ARG A 38 7.97 -14.37 2.53
N GLU A 39 7.65 -15.45 3.25
CA GLU A 39 7.13 -16.70 2.71
C GLU A 39 5.75 -16.47 2.08
N LEU A 40 4.83 -15.86 2.83
CA LEU A 40 3.47 -15.57 2.35
C LEU A 40 3.48 -14.58 1.18
N PHE A 41 4.34 -13.56 1.22
CA PHE A 41 4.48 -12.64 0.11
C PHE A 41 4.96 -13.33 -1.18
N LEU A 42 5.95 -14.23 -1.07
CA LEU A 42 6.47 -14.95 -2.23
C LEU A 42 5.44 -15.93 -2.80
N GLU A 43 4.66 -16.59 -1.93
CA GLU A 43 3.54 -17.45 -2.33
C GLU A 43 2.47 -16.66 -3.09
N GLN A 44 2.04 -15.51 -2.55
CA GLN A 44 1.09 -14.62 -3.21
C GLN A 44 1.63 -14.08 -4.54
N LEU A 45 2.91 -13.70 -4.60
CA LEU A 45 3.53 -13.23 -5.83
C LEU A 45 3.57 -14.31 -6.91
N LEU A 46 3.89 -15.55 -6.51
CA LEU A 46 3.90 -16.70 -7.41
C LEU A 46 2.49 -17.01 -7.90
N ALA A 47 1.51 -17.09 -7.01
CA ALA A 47 0.11 -17.33 -7.38
C ALA A 47 -0.42 -16.23 -8.33
N ALA A 48 -0.19 -14.95 -8.00
CA ALA A 48 -0.59 -13.82 -8.84
C ALA A 48 0.06 -13.86 -10.24
N SER A 49 1.29 -14.37 -10.33
CA SER A 49 1.99 -14.50 -11.62
C SER A 49 1.34 -15.54 -12.55
N TYR A 50 0.65 -16.55 -12.00
CA TYR A 50 -0.07 -17.56 -12.76
C TYR A 50 -1.50 -17.15 -13.12
N MET A 51 -2.09 -16.20 -12.38
CA MET A 51 -3.46 -15.71 -12.62
C MET A 51 -3.57 -14.72 -13.78
N GLN A 52 -2.46 -14.19 -14.31
CA GLN A 52 -2.50 -13.29 -15.46
C GLN A 52 -2.75 -14.04 -16.78
N PRO A 53 -3.78 -13.67 -17.58
CA PRO A 53 -4.19 -14.44 -18.75
C PRO A 53 -3.09 -14.60 -19.79
N THR A 54 -3.13 -15.79 -20.40
CA THR A 54 -2.19 -16.38 -21.34
C THR A 54 -1.94 -15.49 -22.60
N GLU A 55 -2.88 -14.63 -22.99
CA GLU A 55 -2.84 -13.94 -24.31
C GLU A 55 -2.08 -12.61 -24.37
N ALA A 56 -1.42 -12.16 -23.30
CA ALA A 56 -0.55 -10.99 -23.37
C ALA A 56 0.92 -11.39 -23.30
N VAL A 57 1.73 -10.93 -24.26
CA VAL A 57 3.20 -10.83 -24.21
C VAL A 57 3.74 -10.11 -22.94
N LYS A 58 2.83 -9.70 -22.03
CA LYS A 58 3.04 -9.01 -20.76
C LYS A 58 3.13 -9.93 -19.54
N ARG A 59 2.90 -11.27 -19.65
CA ARG A 59 2.74 -12.22 -18.52
C ARG A 59 3.71 -12.01 -17.37
N HIS A 60 4.93 -11.55 -17.63
CA HIS A 60 5.86 -11.21 -16.56
C HIS A 60 6.72 -10.00 -16.88
N ARG A 61 6.14 -8.82 -17.17
CA ARG A 61 6.96 -7.59 -17.33
C ARG A 61 7.87 -7.34 -16.13
N ILE A 62 7.46 -7.74 -14.92
CA ILE A 62 8.26 -7.68 -13.69
C ILE A 62 9.40 -8.71 -13.67
N LEU A 63 9.23 -9.87 -14.31
CA LEU A 63 10.27 -10.90 -14.45
C LEU A 63 11.07 -10.76 -15.76
N ALA A 64 10.75 -9.77 -16.59
CA ALA A 64 11.45 -9.53 -17.84
C ALA A 64 12.89 -9.09 -17.55
N LYS A 65 13.87 -9.87 -18.01
CA LYS A 65 15.31 -9.65 -17.76
C LYS A 65 15.90 -8.51 -18.61
N THR A 66 15.25 -7.35 -18.66
CA THR A 66 15.78 -6.18 -19.39
C THR A 66 16.74 -5.41 -18.50
N ILE A 67 17.81 -4.84 -19.08
CA ILE A 67 18.79 -4.02 -18.35
C ILE A 67 18.10 -2.84 -17.63
N GLY A 68 17.11 -2.21 -18.29
CA GLY A 68 16.34 -1.12 -17.71
C GLY A 68 15.58 -1.55 -16.45
N LEU A 69 14.94 -2.72 -16.47
CA LEU A 69 14.21 -3.23 -15.31
C LEU A 69 15.14 -3.66 -14.18
N LEU A 70 16.27 -4.31 -14.49
CA LEU A 70 17.28 -4.69 -13.50
C LEU A 70 17.88 -3.45 -12.82
N SER A 71 18.19 -2.42 -13.61
CA SER A 71 18.67 -1.13 -13.09
C SER A 71 17.66 -0.49 -12.13
N LYS A 72 16.38 -0.46 -12.53
CA LYS A 72 15.30 0.05 -11.66
C LYS A 72 15.12 -0.79 -10.40
N SER A 73 15.14 -2.11 -10.52
CA SER A 73 14.96 -3.05 -9.40
C SER A 73 16.06 -2.93 -8.35
N ARG A 74 17.31 -2.64 -8.76
CA ARG A 74 18.43 -2.37 -7.81
C ARG A 74 18.19 -1.19 -6.89
N ARG A 75 17.28 -0.27 -7.25
CA ARG A 75 16.93 0.90 -6.43
C ARG A 75 15.75 0.63 -5.48
N ILE A 76 15.17 -0.58 -5.52
CA ILE A 76 14.06 -1.01 -4.69
C ILE A 76 14.58 -1.85 -3.52
N LYS A 77 14.19 -1.46 -2.31
CA LYS A 77 14.48 -2.16 -1.05
C LYS A 77 13.17 -2.76 -0.54
N LEU A 78 13.17 -4.04 -0.18
CA LEU A 78 12.00 -4.70 0.41
C LEU A 78 12.26 -4.96 1.89
N ILE A 79 11.26 -4.70 2.73
CA ILE A 79 11.26 -5.02 4.16
C ILE A 79 9.95 -5.72 4.50
N PHE A 80 10.04 -6.82 5.23
CA PHE A 80 8.88 -7.61 5.66
C PHE A 80 8.49 -7.24 7.08
N CYS A 81 7.23 -6.90 7.28
CA CYS A 81 6.65 -6.47 8.54
C CYS A 81 5.47 -7.40 8.89
N PRO A 82 5.74 -8.55 9.54
CA PRO A 82 4.70 -9.54 9.82
C PRO A 82 3.72 -9.11 10.92
N THR A 83 4.04 -8.07 11.70
CA THR A 83 3.15 -7.52 12.74
C THR A 83 3.14 -5.99 12.72
N LEU A 84 2.17 -5.37 13.40
CA LEU A 84 2.08 -3.91 13.53
C LEU A 84 3.29 -3.31 14.24
N GLU A 85 3.88 -4.02 15.21
CA GLU A 85 5.08 -3.61 15.92
C GLU A 85 6.27 -3.53 14.97
N HIS A 86 6.45 -4.51 14.08
CA HIS A 86 7.52 -4.48 13.07
C HIS A 86 7.36 -3.28 12.13
N LEU A 87 6.14 -3.06 11.64
CA LEU A 87 5.84 -1.92 10.76
C LEU A 87 6.16 -0.58 11.45
N ARG A 88 5.65 -0.38 12.67
CA ARG A 88 5.83 0.87 13.42
C ARG A 88 7.27 1.07 13.87
N ALA A 89 7.97 0.02 14.28
CA ALA A 89 9.38 0.09 14.63
C ALA A 89 10.22 0.51 13.42
N TYR A 90 9.97 -0.07 12.26
CA TYR A 90 10.69 0.30 11.04
C TYR A 90 10.40 1.73 10.61
N LEU A 91 9.12 2.15 10.60
CA LEU A 91 8.74 3.54 10.33
C LEU A 91 9.47 4.51 11.28
N SER A 92 9.57 4.18 12.57
CA SER A 92 10.18 5.06 13.57
C SER A 92 11.68 5.31 13.38
N VAL A 93 12.40 4.37 12.76
CA VAL A 93 13.85 4.47 12.53
C VAL A 93 14.21 4.88 11.08
N MET A 94 13.20 5.06 10.23
CA MET A 94 13.40 5.44 8.84
C MET A 94 14.05 6.82 8.76
N LYS A 95 15.12 6.90 7.97
CA LYS A 95 15.85 8.14 7.70
C LYS A 95 15.69 8.54 6.25
N SER A 96 15.83 9.85 6.00
CA SER A 96 16.04 10.32 4.64
C SER A 96 17.27 9.62 4.04
N PRO A 97 17.23 9.14 2.79
CA PRO A 97 18.39 8.56 2.15
C PRO A 97 19.49 9.62 2.00
N GLU A 98 20.41 9.64 2.95
CA GLU A 98 21.64 10.44 2.97
C GLU A 98 22.54 10.04 1.79
N ASN A 99 22.31 10.59 0.60
CA ASN A 99 23.24 10.71 -0.55
C ASN A 99 22.55 10.83 -1.90
N ILE A 100 21.23 10.79 -1.97
CA ILE A 100 20.55 11.08 -3.24
C ILE A 100 20.49 12.60 -3.33
N GLN A 101 21.61 13.21 -3.74
CA GLN A 101 21.58 14.54 -4.35
C GLN A 101 20.37 14.55 -5.26
N ASN A 102 19.47 15.52 -5.07
CA ASN A 102 18.31 15.72 -5.92
C ASN A 102 18.78 15.64 -7.37
N VAL A 103 18.64 14.48 -8.02
CA VAL A 103 19.04 14.31 -9.40
C VAL A 103 17.98 15.10 -10.14
N SER A 104 18.30 16.36 -10.42
CA SER A 104 17.48 17.19 -11.28
C SER A 104 17.50 16.49 -12.63
N ASP A 105 16.34 16.03 -13.07
CA ASP A 105 16.20 15.65 -14.47
C ASP A 105 16.57 16.85 -15.35
N LYS A 106 16.80 16.58 -16.64
CA LYS A 106 17.08 17.60 -17.66
C LYS A 106 16.02 18.72 -17.72
N GLU A 107 14.86 18.52 -17.08
CA GLU A 107 13.72 19.44 -16.95
C GLU A 107 13.66 20.18 -15.59
N GLY A 108 14.66 20.06 -14.72
CA GLY A 108 14.72 20.79 -13.44
C GLY A 108 13.79 20.27 -12.34
N GLN A 109 13.08 19.15 -12.56
CA GLN A 109 12.27 18.53 -11.52
C GLN A 109 13.14 17.70 -10.57
N THR A 110 13.12 18.04 -9.28
CA THR A 110 13.71 17.22 -8.23
C THR A 110 12.84 15.98 -8.00
N LYS A 111 13.38 14.79 -8.29
CA LYS A 111 12.74 13.50 -8.01
C LYS A 111 12.90 13.13 -6.53
N ARG A 112 11.82 12.67 -5.90
CA ARG A 112 11.81 12.26 -4.50
C ARG A 112 11.88 10.74 -4.36
N PRO A 113 12.58 10.23 -3.32
CA PRO A 113 12.48 8.84 -2.96
C PRO A 113 11.04 8.45 -2.64
N LEU A 114 10.71 7.19 -2.85
CA LEU A 114 9.37 6.64 -2.62
C LEU A 114 9.40 5.66 -1.45
N VAL A 115 8.44 5.77 -0.55
CA VAL A 115 8.07 4.71 0.38
C VAL A 115 6.70 4.16 0.01
N ALA A 116 6.60 2.86 -0.10
CA ALA A 116 5.39 2.14 -0.43
C ALA A 116 5.05 1.20 0.72
N ILE A 117 3.79 1.15 1.16
CA ILE A 117 3.32 0.22 2.19
C ILE A 117 2.26 -0.68 1.56
N LEU A 118 2.56 -1.97 1.51
CA LEU A 118 1.72 -3.00 0.89
C LEU A 118 0.97 -3.78 1.96
N ASN A 119 -0.35 -3.87 1.81
CA ASN A 119 -1.32 -4.54 2.68
C ASN A 119 -1.39 -4.05 4.15
N PRO A 120 -1.22 -2.75 4.47
CA PRO A 120 -1.32 -2.28 5.85
C PRO A 120 -2.67 -2.55 6.54
N LEU A 121 -3.80 -2.52 5.84
CA LEU A 121 -5.13 -2.80 6.40
C LEU A 121 -5.29 -4.28 6.71
N ALA A 122 -4.90 -5.16 5.77
CA ALA A 122 -4.91 -6.60 6.00
C ALA A 122 -4.09 -7.00 7.25
N LEU A 123 -2.97 -6.30 7.50
CA LEU A 123 -2.17 -6.48 8.71
C LEU A 123 -2.90 -6.05 10.00
N HIS A 124 -3.76 -5.03 9.95
CA HIS A 124 -4.55 -4.63 11.10
C HIS A 124 -5.74 -5.58 11.34
N MET A 125 -6.35 -6.15 10.29
CA MET A 125 -7.61 -6.93 10.38
C MET A 125 -7.64 -8.03 11.46
N SER A 126 -6.51 -8.70 11.69
CA SER A 126 -6.38 -9.77 12.67
C SER A 126 -6.12 -9.28 14.10
N THR A 127 -6.05 -7.97 14.30
CA THR A 127 -5.71 -7.32 15.57
C THR A 127 -6.89 -6.52 16.14
N SER A 128 -6.82 -6.21 17.44
CA SER A 128 -7.74 -5.29 18.10
C SER A 128 -7.57 -3.82 17.68
N GLU A 129 -6.53 -3.53 16.88
CA GLU A 129 -6.23 -2.21 16.33
C GLU A 129 -6.83 -1.99 14.94
N PHE A 130 -7.63 -2.93 14.41
CA PHE A 130 -8.50 -2.68 13.25
C PHE A 130 -9.68 -1.77 13.65
N SER A 131 -9.34 -0.52 13.97
CA SER A 131 -10.21 0.54 14.48
C SER A 131 -9.77 1.87 13.86
N ALA A 132 -10.62 2.90 13.91
CA ALA A 132 -10.24 4.23 13.45
C ALA A 132 -9.03 4.78 14.21
N GLN A 133 -8.95 4.55 15.52
CA GLN A 133 -7.81 4.94 16.36
C GLN A 133 -6.52 4.23 15.96
N GLY A 134 -6.56 2.90 15.82
CA GLY A 134 -5.38 2.08 15.50
C GLY A 134 -4.84 2.38 14.10
N LEU A 135 -5.73 2.44 13.11
CA LEU A 135 -5.40 2.83 11.74
C LEU A 135 -4.83 4.25 11.68
N SER A 136 -5.51 5.22 12.31
CA SER A 136 -5.06 6.61 12.32
C SER A 136 -3.68 6.75 12.98
N ARG A 137 -3.38 5.98 14.03
CA ARG A 137 -2.06 6.00 14.66
C ARG A 137 -0.97 5.53 13.72
N THR A 138 -1.18 4.41 13.02
CA THR A 138 -0.19 3.85 12.09
C THR A 138 0.02 4.78 10.88
N PHE A 139 -1.06 5.32 10.32
CA PHE A 139 -1.00 6.18 9.14
C PHE A 139 -0.46 7.58 9.44
N ALA A 140 -0.78 8.15 10.60
CA ALA A 140 -0.16 9.38 11.06
C ALA A 140 1.36 9.23 11.16
N LEU A 141 1.84 8.13 11.75
CA LEU A 141 3.27 7.82 11.85
C LEU A 141 3.92 7.72 10.46
N ALA A 142 3.30 6.98 9.53
CA ALA A 142 3.83 6.83 8.17
C ALA A 142 3.92 8.17 7.42
N VAL A 143 2.88 9.01 7.52
CA VAL A 143 2.84 10.35 6.91
C VAL A 143 3.88 11.27 7.53
N GLU A 144 3.97 11.29 8.86
CA GLU A 144 4.94 12.11 9.57
C GLU A 144 6.38 11.75 9.19
N VAL A 145 6.72 10.46 9.22
CA VAL A 145 8.05 9.95 8.89
C VAL A 145 8.41 10.23 7.43
N SER A 146 7.52 9.92 6.49
CA SER A 146 7.75 10.17 5.06
C SER A 146 7.92 11.66 4.75
N SER A 147 7.12 12.52 5.39
CA SER A 147 7.22 13.97 5.24
C SER A 147 8.55 14.49 5.79
N ARG A 148 8.98 14.04 6.98
CA ARG A 148 10.28 14.40 7.58
C ARG A 148 11.45 13.92 6.71
N ALA A 149 11.31 12.75 6.09
CA ALA A 149 12.30 12.17 5.20
C ALA A 149 12.25 12.70 3.76
N GLN A 150 11.33 13.64 3.45
CA GLN A 150 11.09 14.18 2.10
C GLN A 150 10.82 13.12 1.03
N MET A 151 10.12 12.05 1.43
CA MET A 151 9.71 10.95 0.56
C MET A 151 8.26 11.12 0.11
N ASP A 152 7.95 10.64 -1.08
CA ASP A 152 6.56 10.39 -1.48
C ASP A 152 6.10 9.08 -0.85
N LEU A 153 4.81 8.97 -0.54
CA LEU A 153 4.21 7.83 0.15
C LEU A 153 3.04 7.26 -0.65
N VAL A 154 3.04 5.93 -0.83
CA VAL A 154 1.98 5.17 -1.50
C VAL A 154 1.50 4.03 -0.62
N LEU A 155 0.18 3.85 -0.51
CA LEU A 155 -0.43 2.64 0.06
C LEU A 155 -1.05 1.78 -1.03
N CYS A 156 -1.10 0.47 -0.79
CA CYS A 156 -1.83 -0.47 -1.64
C CYS A 156 -2.37 -1.62 -0.80
N GLU A 157 -3.63 -2.00 -1.02
CA GLU A 157 -4.22 -3.23 -0.50
C GLU A 157 -4.52 -4.16 -1.67
N CYS A 158 -3.87 -5.32 -1.69
CA CYS A 158 -4.08 -6.34 -2.71
C CYS A 158 -4.99 -7.46 -2.18
N ARG A 159 -5.68 -8.12 -3.11
CA ARG A 159 -6.39 -9.37 -2.88
C ARG A 159 -5.39 -10.50 -2.63
N ASP A 160 -5.88 -11.58 -2.02
CA ASP A 160 -5.08 -12.79 -1.87
C ASP A 160 -5.10 -13.62 -3.14
N ALA A 161 -3.96 -13.73 -3.82
CA ALA A 161 -3.87 -14.55 -5.03
C ALA A 161 -3.77 -16.06 -4.71
N ALA A 162 -3.35 -16.43 -3.49
CA ALA A 162 -3.30 -17.82 -3.05
C ALA A 162 -4.70 -18.34 -2.70
N ASP A 163 -5.60 -17.44 -2.30
CA ASP A 163 -7.03 -17.73 -2.09
C ASP A 163 -7.91 -16.67 -2.78
N PRO A 164 -8.12 -16.76 -4.11
CA PRO A 164 -8.91 -15.77 -4.84
C PRO A 164 -10.39 -15.72 -4.45
N ALA A 165 -10.89 -16.76 -3.76
CA ALA A 165 -12.25 -16.85 -3.26
C ALA A 165 -12.44 -16.02 -1.98
N ASP A 166 -11.36 -15.69 -1.26
CA ASP A 166 -11.41 -14.77 -0.12
C ASP A 166 -11.73 -13.34 -0.61
N SER A 167 -13.00 -12.98 -0.45
CA SER A 167 -13.49 -11.63 -0.72
C SER A 167 -13.25 -10.66 0.44
N GLY A 168 -12.53 -11.08 1.48
CA GLY A 168 -12.24 -10.26 2.67
C GLY A 168 -11.00 -9.39 2.55
N ARG A 169 -10.24 -9.45 1.44
CA ARG A 169 -9.00 -8.71 1.21
C ARG A 169 -9.06 -7.80 -0.03
N GLY A 170 -8.07 -6.92 -0.17
CA GLY A 170 -7.98 -5.97 -1.26
C GLY A 170 -8.87 -4.74 -1.07
N GLU A 171 -9.45 -4.24 -2.16
CA GLU A 171 -10.15 -2.94 -2.18
C GLU A 171 -11.32 -2.85 -1.19
N VAL A 172 -12.02 -3.98 -0.97
CA VAL A 172 -13.15 -4.07 -0.01
C VAL A 172 -12.80 -3.50 1.37
N LEU A 173 -11.54 -3.61 1.80
CA LEU A 173 -11.08 -3.15 3.10
C LEU A 173 -11.14 -1.64 3.27
N TRP A 174 -11.08 -0.86 2.19
CA TRP A 174 -11.26 0.58 2.25
C TRP A 174 -12.70 0.94 2.66
N TYR A 175 -13.68 0.10 2.36
CA TYR A 175 -15.09 0.39 2.61
C TYR A 175 -15.64 -0.32 3.86
N THR A 176 -14.88 -1.25 4.43
CA THR A 176 -15.22 -1.94 5.69
C THR A 176 -15.44 -0.95 6.84
N GLN A 177 -16.47 -1.20 7.65
CA GLN A 177 -16.74 -0.43 8.86
C GLN A 177 -15.83 -0.87 9.99
N VAL A 178 -15.16 0.08 10.63
CA VAL A 178 -14.32 -0.16 11.81
C VAL A 178 -14.85 0.61 13.02
N PRO A 179 -14.71 0.06 14.24
CA PRO A 179 -15.02 0.81 15.44
C PRO A 179 -14.10 2.02 15.61
N LEU A 180 -14.52 3.01 16.41
CA LEU A 180 -13.70 4.20 16.63
C LEU A 180 -12.45 3.93 17.49
N LEU A 181 -12.55 3.04 18.47
CA LEU A 181 -11.51 2.80 19.48
C LEU A 181 -10.96 1.38 19.40
N ASN A 182 -9.71 1.19 19.83
CA ASN A 182 -9.09 -0.13 19.93
C ASN A 182 -9.82 -0.99 20.96
N GLY A 183 -9.91 -2.30 20.71
CA GLY A 183 -10.39 -3.27 21.70
C GLY A 183 -11.90 -3.21 22.02
N SER A 184 -12.70 -2.41 21.30
CA SER A 184 -14.15 -2.64 21.29
C SER A 184 -14.37 -4.02 20.68
N VAL A 185 -14.68 -4.98 21.54
CA VAL A 185 -14.82 -6.40 21.23
C VAL A 185 -15.69 -6.58 19.97
N ARG A 186 -15.31 -7.51 19.08
CA ARG A 186 -16.25 -8.11 18.11
C ARG A 186 -17.28 -8.90 18.91
N ILE A 187 -18.17 -8.20 19.62
CA ILE A 187 -19.30 -8.80 20.32
C ILE A 187 -20.15 -9.42 19.22
N GLY A 188 -20.43 -10.70 19.37
CA GLY A 188 -20.84 -11.63 18.32
C GLY A 188 -21.96 -11.14 17.41
N GLU A 189 -22.08 -11.87 16.30
CA GLU A 189 -23.35 -12.10 15.61
C GLU A 189 -24.53 -11.72 16.51
N GLU A 190 -25.25 -10.67 16.11
CA GLU A 190 -26.45 -10.20 16.80
C GLU A 190 -26.23 -9.33 18.07
N SER A 191 -25.57 -8.18 17.92
CA SER A 191 -25.90 -7.03 18.78
C SER A 191 -25.81 -5.70 18.05
N THR A 192 -26.84 -4.89 18.27
CA THR A 192 -27.18 -3.58 17.70
C THR A 192 -26.14 -2.45 17.87
N SER A 193 -24.88 -2.80 18.15
CA SER A 193 -23.78 -1.90 18.53
C SER A 193 -22.95 -1.41 17.33
N PHE A 194 -23.02 -2.08 16.17
CA PHE A 194 -22.23 -1.75 14.97
C PHE A 194 -22.81 -0.62 14.10
N ARG A 195 -23.94 0.00 14.50
CA ARG A 195 -24.51 1.15 13.78
C ARG A 195 -23.66 2.43 13.83
N ARG A 196 -22.54 2.44 14.58
CA ARG A 196 -21.64 3.59 14.76
C ARG A 196 -20.20 3.33 14.32
N GLY A 197 -19.97 2.37 13.43
CA GLY A 197 -18.68 2.24 12.74
C GLY A 197 -18.40 3.44 11.85
N VAL A 198 -17.13 3.62 11.48
CA VAL A 198 -16.70 4.55 10.43
C VAL A 198 -16.01 3.74 9.34
N PRO A 199 -16.27 4.01 8.05
CA PRO A 199 -15.57 3.32 6.97
C PRO A 199 -14.08 3.65 7.00
N VAL A 200 -13.23 2.66 6.73
CA VAL A 200 -11.77 2.83 6.71
C VAL A 200 -11.34 3.99 5.81
N LYS A 201 -11.93 4.12 4.62
CA LYS A 201 -11.69 5.20 3.65
C LYS A 201 -11.77 6.56 4.34
N ARG A 202 -12.80 6.80 5.15
CA ARG A 202 -12.99 8.07 5.87
C ARG A 202 -11.92 8.37 6.92
N VAL A 203 -11.33 7.32 7.52
CA VAL A 203 -10.21 7.46 8.46
C VAL A 203 -8.92 7.79 7.70
N VAL A 204 -8.69 7.11 6.57
CA VAL A 204 -7.46 7.21 5.78
C VAL A 204 -7.41 8.47 4.93
N GLU A 205 -8.56 8.97 4.45
CA GLU A 205 -8.71 10.25 3.73
C GLU A 205 -8.17 11.46 4.52
N ARG A 206 -8.05 11.35 5.85
CA ARG A 206 -7.42 12.40 6.66
C ARG A 206 -5.91 12.53 6.44
N TRP A 207 -5.30 11.48 5.89
CA TRP A 207 -3.86 11.31 5.80
C TRP A 207 -3.38 11.17 4.34
N PHE A 208 -4.25 10.65 3.45
CA PHE A 208 -3.94 10.32 2.06
C PHE A 208 -5.00 10.82 1.09
N ASP A 209 -4.55 11.13 -0.13
CA ASP A 209 -5.40 11.45 -1.26
C ASP A 209 -5.85 10.17 -1.96
N PHE A 210 -7.16 9.99 -2.07
CA PHE A 210 -7.79 8.96 -2.89
C PHE A 210 -7.92 9.53 -4.31
N ASN A 211 -7.03 9.18 -5.22
CA ASN A 211 -7.12 9.63 -6.61
C ASN A 211 -8.23 8.84 -7.33
N GLU A 212 -9.44 9.40 -7.37
CA GLU A 212 -10.60 8.82 -8.08
C GLU A 212 -10.37 8.72 -9.61
N ASN A 213 -9.44 9.51 -10.15
CA ASN A 213 -9.10 9.54 -11.59
C ASN A 213 -8.38 8.28 -12.10
N GLU A 214 -7.94 7.37 -11.24
CA GLU A 214 -7.32 6.08 -11.63
C GLU A 214 -8.31 4.90 -11.58
N HIS A 215 -9.56 5.12 -11.15
CA HIS A 215 -10.64 4.14 -11.25
C HIS A 215 -11.50 4.39 -12.49
N PRO A 216 -11.72 3.38 -13.36
CA PRO A 216 -12.81 3.45 -14.31
C PRO A 216 -14.11 3.47 -13.50
N VAL A 217 -14.79 4.61 -13.52
CA VAL A 217 -16.14 4.78 -12.97
C VAL A 217 -17.05 3.75 -13.61
N THR A 218 -17.31 2.63 -12.93
CA THR A 218 -18.51 1.83 -13.14
C THR A 218 -19.59 2.32 -12.18
N ASP A 219 -20.00 3.57 -12.36
CA ASP A 219 -21.34 4.00 -11.96
C ASP A 219 -22.21 3.92 -13.21
N THR A 220 -22.97 2.83 -13.29
CA THR A 220 -24.21 2.74 -14.06
C THR A 220 -24.93 1.48 -13.59
N ILE A 221 -25.80 1.63 -12.58
CA ILE A 221 -27.11 0.97 -12.62
C ILE A 221 -28.13 1.98 -12.10
N ASP A 222 -28.96 2.43 -13.05
CA ASP A 222 -30.21 3.12 -12.87
C ASP A 222 -31.17 2.35 -11.94
N ILE A 223 -31.87 3.08 -11.05
CA ILE A 223 -33.30 2.89 -10.77
C ILE A 223 -33.94 4.28 -10.67
#